data_AF-A0A965PCE0-F1
#
_entry.id   AF-A0A965PCE0-F1
#
_cell.length_a   1.000
_cell.length_b   1.000
_cell.length_c   1.000
_cell.angle_alpha   90.00
_cell.angle_beta   90.00
_cell.angle_gamma   90.00
#
_symmetry.space_group_name_H-M   'P 1'
#
loop_
_entity.id
_entity.type
_entity.pdbx_description
1 polymer ?
#
loop_
_entity_poly.entity_id
_entity_poly.type
_entity_poly.pdbx_seq_one_letter_code
_entity_poly.pdbx_strand_id
1 'polypeptide(L)'
;MVKAEANRLTNEERIQLLASEIAIRAIYDLRLLQRRKVLVGEELAPPESRPRLTDCCCYREEDNIKNLLDDFRDGTVLFWCRMGGANIDQATLNRMLKRRKHDDGVPEVL
;
A
#
# COMPACT_ATOMS: atom_id res chain seq x y z
N MET A 1 -45.37 -0.17 4.95
CA MET A 1 -44.30 -0.70 4.07
C MET A 1 -43.55 0.49 3.49
N VAL A 2 -42.42 0.86 4.08
CA VAL A 2 -41.64 2.03 3.64
C VAL A 2 -40.18 1.60 3.52
N LYS A 3 -39.63 1.80 2.31
CA LYS A 3 -38.20 1.86 1.95
C LYS A 3 -37.40 0.55 2.05
N ALA A 4 -37.54 -0.30 1.03
CA ALA A 4 -36.49 -1.26 0.66
C ALA A 4 -35.69 -0.81 -0.58
N GLU A 5 -35.98 0.38 -1.14
CA GLU A 5 -35.36 0.90 -2.36
C GLU A 5 -34.58 2.19 -2.07
N ALA A 6 -33.36 2.07 -1.53
CA ALA A 6 -32.32 3.11 -1.58
C ALA A 6 -31.02 2.60 -0.94
N ASN A 7 -30.26 1.72 -1.62
CA ASN A 7 -28.82 1.56 -1.34
C ASN A 7 -28.09 0.72 -2.42
N ARG A 8 -28.33 1.00 -3.71
CA ARG A 8 -27.47 0.44 -4.76
C ARG A 8 -26.50 1.53 -5.20
N LEU A 9 -25.24 1.35 -4.86
CA LEU A 9 -24.14 2.15 -5.40
C LEU A 9 -24.19 2.11 -6.93
N THR A 10 -23.94 3.26 -7.55
CA THR A 10 -23.68 3.36 -8.99
C THR A 10 -22.42 2.57 -9.35
N ASN A 11 -22.23 2.29 -10.64
CA ASN A 11 -21.01 1.64 -11.10
C ASN A 11 -19.76 2.50 -10.85
N GLU A 12 -19.88 3.82 -10.94
CA GLU A 12 -18.78 4.75 -10.66
C GLU A 12 -18.36 4.69 -9.19
N GLU A 13 -19.34 4.71 -8.26
CA GLU A 13 -19.07 4.58 -6.83
C GLU A 13 -18.42 3.22 -6.51
N ARG A 14 -18.85 2.14 -7.18
CA ARG A 14 -18.21 0.82 -7.02
C ARG A 14 -16.76 0.82 -7.51
N ILE A 15 -16.49 1.41 -8.67
CA ILE A 15 -15.13 1.53 -9.22
C ILE A 15 -14.26 2.38 -8.28
N GLN A 16 -14.79 3.48 -7.76
CA GLN A 16 -14.09 4.34 -6.81
C GLN A 16 -13.75 3.60 -5.50
N LEU A 17 -14.67 2.79 -4.97
CA LEU A 17 -14.40 1.95 -3.80
C LEU A 17 -13.32 0.91 -4.07
N LEU A 18 -13.38 0.22 -5.22
CA LEU A 18 -12.35 -0.74 -5.61
C LEU A 18 -10.98 -0.08 -5.77
N ALA A 19 -10.93 1.09 -6.41
CA ALA A 19 -9.71 1.89 -6.53
C ALA A 19 -9.13 2.26 -5.16
N SER A 20 -10.00 2.66 -4.22
CA SER A 20 -9.60 2.96 -2.84
C SER A 20 -9.02 1.74 -2.15
N GLU A 21 -9.65 0.58 -2.31
CA GLU A 21 -9.17 -0.68 -1.70
C GLU A 21 -7.81 -1.10 -2.27
N ILE A 22 -7.62 -1.02 -3.59
CA ILE A 22 -6.33 -1.31 -4.25
C ILE A 22 -5.24 -0.40 -3.70
N ALA A 23 -5.50 0.91 -3.64
CA ALA A 23 -4.54 1.89 -3.14
C ALA A 23 -4.17 1.64 -1.67
N ILE A 24 -5.18 1.44 -0.82
CA ILE A 24 -5.00 1.16 0.61
C ILE A 24 -4.20 -0.13 0.80
N ARG A 25 -4.52 -1.19 0.05
CA ARG A 25 -3.84 -2.48 0.15
C ARG A 25 -2.37 -2.36 -0.23
N ALA A 26 -2.06 -1.72 -1.35
CA ALA A 26 -0.68 -1.48 -1.79
C ALA A 26 0.14 -0.71 -0.73
N ILE A 27 -0.43 0.38 -0.18
CA ILE A 27 0.23 1.16 0.87
C ILE A 27 0.44 0.32 2.14
N TYR A 28 -0.53 -0.47 2.55
CA TYR A 28 -0.39 -1.33 3.72
C TYR A 28 0.63 -2.43 3.53
N ASP A 29 0.71 -3.02 2.34
CA ASP A 29 1.67 -4.08 2.03
C ASP A 29 3.09 -3.52 2.01
N LEU A 30 3.31 -2.36 1.41
CA LEU A 30 4.58 -1.65 1.49
C LEU A 30 5.00 -1.40 2.96
N ARG A 31 4.08 -0.91 3.79
CA ARG A 31 4.34 -0.69 5.22
C ARG A 31 4.57 -1.99 5.99
N LEU A 32 3.89 -3.08 5.64
CA LEU A 32 4.12 -4.40 6.22
C LEU A 32 5.55 -4.87 5.92
N LEU A 33 5.98 -4.78 4.66
CA LEU A 33 7.31 -5.18 4.23
C LEU A 33 8.41 -4.33 4.90
N GLN A 34 8.18 -3.03 5.09
CA GLN A 34 9.07 -2.18 5.89
C GLN A 34 9.12 -2.59 7.36
N ARG A 35 7.97 -2.85 8.01
CA ARG A 35 7.91 -3.31 9.40
C ARG A 35 8.65 -4.65 9.59
N ARG A 36 8.62 -5.51 8.57
CA ARG A 36 9.33 -6.79 8.54
C ARG A 36 10.78 -6.67 8.09
N LYS A 37 11.32 -5.46 7.93
CA LYS A 37 12.72 -5.22 7.49
C LYS A 37 13.05 -5.85 6.14
N VAL A 38 12.04 -6.06 5.29
CA VAL A 38 12.22 -6.53 3.92
C VAL A 38 12.49 -5.36 2.98
N LEU A 39 11.96 -4.19 3.31
CA LEU A 39 12.21 -2.93 2.60
C LEU A 39 12.91 -1.91 3.50
N VAL A 40 13.82 -1.13 2.91
CA VAL A 40 14.44 0.06 3.50
C VAL A 40 14.08 1.25 2.60
N GLY A 41 13.06 2.01 3.00
CA GLY A 41 12.47 3.02 2.12
C GLY A 41 11.80 2.36 0.92
N GLU A 42 12.30 2.66 -0.28
CA GLU A 42 11.81 2.16 -1.58
C GLU A 42 12.73 1.08 -2.18
N GLU A 43 13.64 0.53 -1.38
CA GLU A 43 14.61 -0.49 -1.79
C GLU A 43 14.45 -1.77 -0.98
N LEU A 44 14.80 -2.90 -1.58
CA LEU A 44 14.89 -4.18 -0.88
C LEU A 44 16.07 -4.17 0.10
N ALA A 45 15.85 -4.71 1.30
CA ALA A 45 16.94 -4.96 2.24
C ALA A 45 17.95 -5.98 1.64
N PRO A 46 19.24 -5.88 2.01
CA PRO A 46 20.26 -6.81 1.55
C PRO A 46 19.85 -8.27 1.82
N PRO A 47 20.07 -9.21 0.87
CA PRO A 47 19.62 -10.61 0.98
C PRO A 47 19.99 -11.29 2.30
N GLU A 48 21.19 -11.03 2.81
CA GLU A 48 21.75 -11.57 4.04
C GLU A 48 21.01 -11.11 5.31
N SER A 49 20.33 -9.97 5.25
CA SER A 49 19.59 -9.38 6.37
C SER A 49 18.08 -9.54 6.25
N ARG A 50 17.60 -10.01 5.10
CA ARG A 50 16.18 -10.04 4.75
C ARG A 50 15.46 -11.22 5.41
N PRO A 51 14.42 -10.98 6.21
CA PRO A 51 13.64 -12.07 6.78
C PRO A 51 12.88 -12.85 5.71
N ARG A 52 12.73 -14.16 5.92
CA ARG A 52 11.85 -15.00 5.08
C ARG A 52 10.39 -14.72 5.40
N LEU A 53 9.57 -14.58 4.37
CA LEU A 53 8.13 -14.30 4.48
C LEU A 53 7.30 -15.59 4.30
N THR A 54 7.53 -16.59 5.15
CA THR A 54 6.87 -17.91 5.01
C THR A 54 5.35 -17.85 5.19
N ASP A 55 4.89 -16.93 6.04
CA ASP A 55 3.49 -16.66 6.40
C ASP A 55 2.80 -15.62 5.50
N CYS A 56 3.51 -15.01 4.56
CA CYS A 56 2.95 -14.02 3.64
C CYS A 56 3.05 -14.53 2.20
N CYS A 57 2.06 -15.32 1.78
CA CYS A 57 2.08 -16.01 0.48
C CYS A 57 2.22 -15.06 -0.72
N CYS A 58 1.58 -13.89 -0.68
CA CYS A 58 1.63 -12.92 -1.77
C CYS A 58 3.05 -12.36 -2.02
N TYR A 59 3.88 -12.29 -0.97
CA TYR A 59 5.24 -11.73 -1.02
C TYR A 59 6.31 -12.75 -0.66
N ARG A 60 5.99 -14.04 -0.79
CA ARG A 60 6.98 -15.11 -0.60
C ARG A 60 8.10 -15.01 -1.62
N GLU A 61 7.75 -14.61 -2.84
CA GLU A 61 8.67 -14.42 -3.96
C GLU A 61 9.11 -12.96 -4.04
N GLU A 62 10.41 -12.75 -4.24
CA GLU A 62 11.00 -11.40 -4.33
C GLU A 62 10.40 -10.59 -5.48
N ASP A 63 10.07 -11.24 -6.61
CA ASP A 63 9.56 -10.56 -7.79
C ASP A 63 8.18 -9.92 -7.53
N ASN A 64 7.34 -10.52 -6.67
CA ASN A 64 6.08 -9.89 -6.26
C ASN A 64 6.31 -8.61 -5.43
N ILE A 65 7.41 -8.56 -4.67
CA ILE A 65 7.79 -7.36 -3.93
C ILE A 65 8.31 -6.29 -4.89
N LYS A 66 9.11 -6.68 -5.88
CA LYS A 66 9.60 -5.77 -6.93
C LYS A 66 8.46 -5.16 -7.72
N ASN A 67 7.50 -5.97 -8.15
CA ASN A 67 6.31 -5.49 -8.86
C ASN A 67 5.55 -4.44 -8.04
N LEU A 68 5.34 -4.68 -6.74
CA LEU A 68 4.71 -3.69 -5.86
C LEU A 68 5.52 -2.39 -5.75
N LEU A 69 6.85 -2.47 -5.70
CA LEU A 69 7.73 -1.30 -5.71
C LEU A 69 7.73 -0.58 -7.06
N ASP A 70 7.63 -1.30 -8.16
CA ASP A 70 7.52 -0.73 -9.51
C ASP A 70 6.19 0.01 -9.65
N ASP A 71 5.06 -0.61 -9.29
CA ASP A 71 3.73 0.03 -9.26
C ASP A 71 3.70 1.29 -8.37
N PHE A 72 4.50 1.28 -7.30
CA PHE A 72 4.61 2.45 -6.43
C PHE A 72 5.41 3.58 -7.09
N ARG A 73 6.53 3.24 -7.75
CA ARG A 73 7.48 4.20 -8.34
C ARG A 73 6.99 4.78 -9.66
N ASP A 74 6.30 3.98 -10.47
CA ASP A 74 5.75 4.40 -11.76
C ASP A 74 4.47 5.25 -11.62
N GLY A 75 3.93 5.33 -10.40
CA GLY A 75 2.76 6.14 -10.08
C GLY A 75 1.43 5.38 -10.21
N THR A 76 1.44 4.06 -10.46
CA THR A 76 0.23 3.23 -10.49
C THR A 76 -0.52 3.30 -9.15
N VAL A 77 0.18 3.23 -8.02
CA VAL A 77 -0.44 3.40 -6.69
C VAL A 77 -1.04 4.81 -6.53
N LEU A 78 -0.35 5.84 -7.02
CA LEU A 78 -0.86 7.22 -6.99
C LEU A 78 -2.12 7.39 -7.85
N PHE A 79 -2.14 6.76 -9.02
CA PHE A 79 -3.31 6.72 -9.89
C PHE A 79 -4.51 6.13 -9.14
N TRP A 80 -4.36 4.98 -8.48
CA TRP A 80 -5.45 4.36 -7.71
C TRP A 80 -5.89 5.21 -6.52
N CYS A 81 -4.96 5.87 -5.81
CA CYS A 81 -5.31 6.83 -4.77
C CYS A 81 -6.24 7.92 -5.29
N ARG A 82 -5.89 8.54 -6.43
CA ARG A 82 -6.67 9.62 -7.05
C ARG A 82 -8.00 9.13 -7.58
N MET A 83 -8.02 7.95 -8.21
CA MET A 83 -9.26 7.29 -8.65
C MET A 83 -10.19 6.95 -7.49
N GLY A 84 -9.64 6.65 -6.31
CA GLY A 84 -10.39 6.49 -5.06
C GLY A 84 -10.91 7.81 -4.47
N GLY A 85 -10.51 8.95 -5.01
CA GLY A 85 -10.88 10.29 -4.54
C GLY A 85 -9.90 10.91 -3.53
N ALA A 86 -8.72 10.31 -3.31
CA ALA A 86 -7.70 10.90 -2.45
C ALA A 86 -6.96 12.03 -3.18
N ASN A 87 -6.93 13.23 -2.56
CA ASN A 87 -6.13 14.35 -3.04
C ASN A 87 -4.70 14.25 -2.49
N ILE A 88 -3.90 13.39 -3.10
CA ILE A 88 -2.51 13.12 -2.70
C ILE A 88 -1.56 13.24 -3.91
N ASP A 89 -0.30 13.56 -3.64
CA ASP A 89 0.78 13.59 -4.61
C ASP A 89 1.85 12.53 -4.33
N GLN A 90 2.71 12.27 -5.31
CA GLN A 90 3.79 11.28 -5.17
C GLN A 90 4.75 11.66 -4.03
N ALA A 91 5.01 12.96 -3.83
CA ALA A 91 5.89 13.42 -2.77
C ALA A 91 5.37 13.02 -1.37
N THR A 92 4.05 13.09 -1.17
CA THR A 92 3.40 12.65 0.07
C THR A 92 3.47 11.13 0.23
N LEU A 93 3.22 10.36 -0.83
CA LEU A 93 3.39 8.91 -0.80
C LEU A 93 4.84 8.50 -0.48
N ASN A 94 5.83 9.12 -1.12
CA ASN A 94 7.25 8.86 -0.86
C ASN A 94 7.63 9.19 0.59
N ARG A 95 7.06 10.26 1.18
CA ARG A 95 7.26 10.58 2.60
C ARG A 95 6.71 9.49 3.53
N MET A 96 5.60 8.85 3.17
CA MET A 96 5.02 7.75 3.95
C MET A 96 5.92 6.53 4.00
N LEU A 97 6.71 6.27 2.96
CA LEU A 97 7.72 5.21 2.93
C LEU A 97 9.06 5.62 3.55
N LYS A 98 9.49 6.88 3.41
CA LYS A 98 10.79 7.35 3.91
C LYS A 98 10.89 7.46 5.44
N ARG A 99 9.77 7.50 6.16
CA ARG A 99 9.68 7.78 7.61
C ARG A 99 10.31 6.73 8.56
N ARG A 100 11.16 5.81 8.11
CA ARG A 100 11.86 4.85 8.99
C ARG A 100 13.35 4.66 8.68
N LYS A 101 14.09 5.76 8.50
CA LYS A 101 15.56 5.72 8.65
C LYS A 101 16.03 5.83 10.11
N HIS A 102 15.14 6.11 11.05
CA HIS A 102 15.42 6.15 12.48
C HIS A 102 14.08 6.02 13.21
N ASP A 103 13.88 4.97 14.01
CA ASP A 103 13.14 5.02 15.28
C ASP A 103 12.93 3.61 15.84
N ASP A 104 13.74 3.34 16.86
CA ASP A 104 13.39 2.49 17.97
C ASP A 104 12.05 2.94 18.57
N GLY A 105 11.07 2.04 18.58
CA GLY A 105 9.91 2.05 19.48
C GLY A 105 9.09 3.34 19.61
N VAL A 106 7.95 3.41 18.90
CA VAL A 106 6.60 3.73 19.41
C VAL A 106 5.61 3.58 18.23
N PRO A 107 4.42 2.97 18.41
CA PRO A 107 3.40 2.92 17.38
C PRO A 107 2.54 4.20 17.40
N GLU A 108 2.49 4.93 16.29
CA GLU A 108 1.48 5.96 16.11
C GLU A 108 0.19 5.31 15.57
N VAL A 109 -0.81 5.30 16.44
CA VAL A 109 -2.19 4.87 16.21
C VAL A 109 -2.82 5.81 15.17
N LEU A 110 -3.44 5.22 14.14
CA LEU A 110 -4.56 5.84 13.43
C LEU A 110 -5.83 5.11 13.88
#